data_AF-A0A1B0FJB5-F1
#
_entry.id   AF-A0A1B0FJB5-F1
#
_cell.length_a   1.000
_cell.length_b   1.000
_cell.length_c   1.000
_cell.angle_alpha   90.00
_cell.angle_beta   90.00
_cell.angle_gamma   90.00
#
_symmetry.space_group_name_H-M   'P 1'
#
loop_
_entity.id
_entity.type
_entity.pdbx_description
1 polymer ?
#
loop_
_entity_poly.entity_id
_entity_poly.type
_entity_poly.pdbx_seq_one_letter_code
_entity_poly.pdbx_strand_id
1 'polypeptide(L)'
;MFYHISLEHEILLHPRYFGPQLLETVKQKLYTEVEGTCTGKYGFVIAVTTIDQIGSGIIQPGQGFVVYPVKYKAIVFRPFKGEVLDAVVKQINKFCPNGNPPCYKSKDEDVVISGEDKIRLKIVGTRVDATGIFAIGTLMDDYLGLVGS
;
A
#
# COMPACT_ATOMS: atom_id res chain seq x y z
N MET A 1 -3.75 -8.42 1.03
CA MET A 1 -3.08 -9.40 0.15
C MET A 1 -2.33 -8.69 -0.97
N PHE A 2 -1.23 -9.28 -1.46
CA PHE A 2 -0.49 -8.77 -2.62
C PHE A 2 -1.05 -9.33 -3.93
N TYR A 3 -1.14 -8.48 -4.96
CA TYR A 3 -1.61 -8.86 -6.29
C TYR A 3 -0.69 -8.28 -7.36
N HIS A 4 -0.54 -9.00 -8.47
CA HIS A 4 0.08 -8.51 -9.69
C HIS A 4 -1.01 -8.25 -10.72
N ILE A 5 -1.29 -6.97 -11.01
CA ILE A 5 -2.41 -6.58 -11.87
C ILE A 5 -1.98 -5.54 -12.90
N SER A 6 -2.72 -5.49 -14.01
CA SER A 6 -2.61 -4.42 -15.01
C SER A 6 -3.46 -3.21 -14.60
N LEU A 7 -2.88 -2.02 -14.69
CA LEU A 7 -3.50 -0.73 -14.41
C LEU A 7 -3.30 0.22 -15.60
N GLU A 8 -4.12 1.25 -15.67
CA GLU A 8 -4.04 2.31 -16.66
C GLU A 8 -3.91 3.65 -15.93
N HIS A 9 -3.02 4.51 -16.41
CA HIS A 9 -2.81 5.86 -15.87
C HIS A 9 -2.48 6.83 -17.00
N GLU A 10 -2.96 8.07 -16.86
CA GLU A 10 -2.78 9.12 -17.86
C GLU A 10 -1.67 10.08 -17.43
N ILE A 11 -0.60 10.15 -18.22
CA ILE A 11 0.53 11.04 -17.96
C ILE A 11 0.36 12.35 -18.72
N LEU A 12 0.21 13.45 -17.97
CA LEU A 12 0.19 14.79 -18.54
C LEU A 12 1.61 15.32 -18.72
N LEU A 13 2.00 15.67 -19.94
CA LEU A 13 3.34 16.15 -20.25
C LEU A 13 3.34 17.51 -20.94
N HIS A 14 4.19 18.42 -20.46
CA HIS A 14 4.39 19.73 -21.05
C HIS A 14 5.29 19.65 -22.31
N PRO A 15 5.04 20.44 -23.38
CA PRO A 15 5.82 20.41 -24.63
C PRO A 15 7.33 20.57 -24.47
N ARG A 16 7.77 21.26 -23.41
CA ARG A 16 9.20 21.40 -23.05
C ARG A 16 9.94 20.06 -22.95
N TYR A 17 9.22 18.97 -22.64
CA TYR A 17 9.78 17.63 -22.49
C TYR A 17 9.68 16.78 -23.76
N PHE A 18 9.28 17.34 -24.91
CA PHE A 18 9.20 16.61 -26.19
C PHE A 18 10.57 16.52 -26.88
N GLY A 19 11.59 16.20 -26.09
CA GLY A 19 12.94 15.93 -26.58
C GLY A 19 13.11 14.48 -27.04
N PRO A 20 14.34 14.09 -27.43
CA PRO A 20 14.67 12.72 -27.84
C PRO A 20 14.39 11.67 -26.74
N GLN A 21 14.32 12.09 -25.48
CA GLN A 21 14.04 11.25 -24.31
C GLN A 21 12.56 11.28 -23.87
N LEU A 22 11.64 11.58 -24.79
CA LEU A 22 10.20 11.66 -24.51
C LEU A 22 9.67 10.42 -23.77
N LEU A 23 9.93 9.22 -24.30
CA LEU A 23 9.43 7.98 -23.71
C LEU A 23 10.01 7.73 -22.32
N GLU A 24 11.30 8.03 -22.13
CA GLU A 24 11.95 7.88 -20.83
C GLU A 24 11.35 8.85 -19.80
N THR A 25 11.06 10.08 -20.21
CA THR A 25 10.40 11.07 -19.36
C THR A 25 9.00 10.61 -18.94
N VAL A 26 8.23 10.02 -19.87
CA VAL A 26 6.90 9.46 -19.56
C VAL A 26 7.02 8.31 -18.55
N LYS A 27 8.01 7.42 -18.70
CA LYS A 27 8.25 6.32 -17.75
C LYS A 27 8.62 6.83 -16.36
N GLN A 28 9.56 7.76 -16.26
CA GLN A 28 9.97 8.36 -14.98
C GLN A 28 8.80 9.05 -14.28
N LYS A 29 7.99 9.78 -15.06
CA LYS A 29 6.81 10.45 -14.54
C LYS A 29 5.75 9.47 -14.04
N LEU A 30 5.55 8.35 -14.75
CA LEU A 30 4.70 7.26 -14.29
C LEU A 30 5.15 6.74 -12.93
N TYR A 31 6.41 6.33 -12.78
CA TYR A 31 6.91 5.82 -11.49
C TYR A 31 6.66 6.80 -10.35
N THR A 32 6.98 8.08 -10.58
CA THR A 32 6.84 9.15 -9.58
C THR A 32 5.38 9.39 -9.18
N GLU A 33 4.44 9.30 -10.13
CA GLU A 33 3.04 9.60 -9.87
C GLU A 33 2.26 8.43 -9.27
N VAL A 34 2.64 7.17 -9.56
CA VAL A 34 1.84 6.00 -9.16
C VAL A 34 2.43 5.23 -7.98
N GLU A 35 3.76 5.14 -7.85
CA GLU A 35 4.37 4.36 -6.77
C GLU A 35 4.14 5.02 -5.42
N GLY A 36 3.71 4.22 -4.43
CA GLY A 36 3.34 4.71 -3.10
C GLY A 36 1.94 5.32 -3.02
N THR A 37 1.22 5.46 -4.14
CA THR A 37 -0.17 5.94 -4.09
C THR A 37 -1.12 4.88 -3.54
N CYS A 38 -2.26 5.34 -3.04
CA CYS A 38 -3.31 4.49 -2.51
C CYS A 38 -4.64 4.83 -3.17
N THR A 39 -5.34 3.80 -3.64
CA THR A 39 -6.71 3.92 -4.15
C THR A 39 -7.62 2.93 -3.43
N GLY A 40 -8.85 3.31 -3.11
CA GLY A 40 -9.81 2.38 -2.49
C GLY A 40 -10.14 1.18 -3.39
N LYS A 41 -10.02 1.36 -4.71
CA LYS A 41 -10.31 0.32 -5.71
C LYS A 41 -9.19 -0.70 -5.86
N TYR A 42 -7.92 -0.29 -5.84
CA TYR A 42 -6.80 -1.20 -6.12
C TYR A 42 -5.89 -1.44 -4.92
N GLY A 43 -6.03 -0.67 -3.84
CA GLY A 43 -5.13 -0.72 -2.68
C GLY A 43 -3.95 0.22 -2.85
N PHE A 44 -2.86 -0.12 -2.15
CA PHE A 44 -1.58 0.58 -2.24
C PHE A 44 -0.81 0.07 -3.46
N VAL A 45 -0.34 0.98 -4.32
CA VAL A 45 0.56 0.67 -5.42
C VAL A 45 1.97 0.61 -4.87
N ILE A 46 2.56 -0.59 -4.82
CA ILE A 46 3.86 -0.81 -4.19
C ILE A 46 4.99 -0.49 -5.15
N ALA A 47 4.94 -1.10 -6.34
CA ALA A 47 5.95 -0.91 -7.37
C ALA A 47 5.38 -1.24 -8.75
N VAL A 48 5.80 -0.48 -9.75
CA VAL A 48 5.56 -0.80 -11.15
C VAL A 48 6.55 -1.89 -11.58
N THR A 49 6.04 -2.93 -12.23
CA THR A 49 6.85 -4.08 -12.67
C THR A 49 7.21 -4.00 -14.14
N THR A 50 6.22 -3.77 -15.00
CA THR A 50 6.40 -3.65 -16.45
C THR A 50 5.51 -2.55 -17.00
N ILE A 51 5.98 -1.89 -18.06
CA ILE A 51 5.17 -0.95 -18.84
C ILE A 51 4.85 -1.67 -20.15
N ASP A 52 3.58 -2.05 -20.30
CA ASP A 52 3.13 -2.90 -21.40
C ASP A 52 2.94 -2.06 -22.67
N GLN A 53 2.33 -0.87 -22.53
CA GLN A 53 2.03 0.00 -23.66
C GLN A 53 2.02 1.48 -23.25
N ILE A 54 2.66 2.33 -24.07
CA ILE A 54 2.50 3.79 -24.03
C ILE A 54 1.66 4.15 -25.26
N GLY A 55 0.44 4.65 -25.05
CA GLY A 55 -0.45 5.05 -26.12
C GLY A 55 -0.01 6.35 -26.80
N SER A 56 -0.62 6.66 -27.94
CA SER A 56 -0.37 7.90 -28.66
C SER A 56 -0.76 9.12 -27.83
N GLY A 57 0.10 10.13 -27.81
CA GLY A 57 -0.14 11.37 -27.08
C GLY A 57 -1.29 12.17 -27.68
N ILE A 58 -2.25 12.58 -26.85
CA ILE A 58 -3.39 13.40 -27.23
C ILE A 58 -3.14 14.84 -26.76
N ILE A 59 -3.05 15.78 -27.71
CA ILE A 59 -2.86 17.20 -27.39
C ILE A 59 -4.15 17.76 -26.77
N GLN A 60 -4.04 18.34 -25.58
CA GLN A 60 -5.14 19.03 -24.94
C GLN A 60 -5.34 20.42 -25.57
N PRO A 61 -6.60 20.80 -25.88
CA PRO A 61 -6.89 22.10 -26.46
C PRO A 61 -6.55 23.24 -25.49
N GLY A 62 -6.01 24.34 -26.02
CA GLY A 62 -5.81 25.61 -25.29
C GLY A 62 -4.51 25.74 -24.49
N GLN A 63 -3.96 24.65 -23.95
CA GLN A 63 -2.75 24.72 -23.11
C GLN A 63 -1.51 24.03 -23.70
N GLY A 64 -1.67 23.29 -24.79
CA GLY A 64 -0.56 22.62 -25.50
C GLY A 64 0.03 21.41 -24.78
N PHE A 65 -0.47 21.05 -23.59
CA PHE A 65 -0.09 19.79 -22.92
C PHE A 65 -0.52 18.58 -23.74
N VAL A 66 0.20 17.47 -23.58
CA VAL A 66 -0.14 16.18 -24.18
C VAL A 66 -0.40 15.16 -23.10
N VAL A 67 -1.49 14.40 -23.23
CA VAL A 67 -1.83 13.27 -22.36
C VAL A 67 -1.42 11.97 -23.04
N TYR A 68 -0.61 11.18 -22.34
CA TYR A 68 -0.22 9.84 -22.76
C TYR A 68 -0.92 8.79 -21.89
N PRO A 69 -1.87 8.00 -22.43
CA PRO A 69 -2.44 6.87 -21.70
C PRO A 69 -1.42 5.74 -21.63
N VAL A 70 -1.07 5.29 -20.43
CA VAL A 70 -0.07 4.26 -20.20
C VAL A 70 -0.72 3.04 -19.53
N LYS A 71 -0.51 1.87 -20.12
CA LYS A 71 -0.88 0.57 -19.52
C LYS A 71 0.37 -0.05 -18.92
N TYR A 72 0.29 -0.42 -17.65
CA TYR A 72 1.42 -0.96 -16.89
C TYR A 72 0.95 -2.05 -15.94
N LYS A 73 1.86 -2.92 -15.52
CA LYS A 73 1.63 -3.90 -14.46
C LYS A 73 2.28 -3.44 -13.19
N ALA A 74 1.58 -3.58 -12.07
CA ALA A 74 2.09 -3.22 -10.77
C ALA A 74 1.83 -4.33 -9.74
N ILE A 75 2.71 -4.38 -8.75
CA ILE A 75 2.44 -5.08 -7.50
C ILE A 75 1.63 -4.14 -6.62
N VAL A 76 0.44 -4.55 -6.22
CA VAL A 76 -0.44 -3.80 -5.33
C VAL A 76 -0.70 -4.57 -4.05
N PHE A 77 -0.88 -3.86 -2.94
CA PHE A 77 -1.32 -4.43 -1.67
C PHE A 77 -2.72 -3.95 -1.34
N ARG A 78 -3.69 -4.87 -1.29
CA ARG A 78 -5.07 -4.55 -0.93
C ARG A 78 -5.52 -5.42 0.25
N PRO A 79 -5.62 -4.86 1.47
CA PRO A 79 -6.16 -5.59 2.61
C PRO A 79 -7.68 -5.75 2.49
N PHE A 80 -8.22 -6.84 3.04
CA PHE A 80 -9.68 -7.08 3.05
C PHE A 80 -10.17 -7.62 4.39
N LYS A 81 -11.47 -7.45 4.65
CA LYS A 81 -12.12 -7.97 5.86
C LYS A 81 -12.07 -9.50 5.87
N GLY A 82 -11.62 -10.06 6.98
CA GLY A 82 -11.42 -11.50 7.19
C GLY A 82 -10.03 -11.99 6.83
N GLU A 83 -9.17 -11.15 6.24
CA GLU A 83 -7.80 -11.53 5.91
C GLU A 83 -6.96 -11.72 7.19
N VAL A 84 -6.21 -12.82 7.26
CA VAL A 84 -5.22 -13.08 8.31
C VAL A 84 -3.84 -12.70 7.78
N LEU A 85 -3.11 -11.86 8.51
CA LEU A 85 -1.80 -11.35 8.14
C LEU A 85 -0.86 -11.23 9.33
N ASP A 86 0.42 -11.36 9.04
CA ASP A 86 1.51 -11.13 9.99
C ASP A 86 1.89 -9.64 9.96
N ALA A 87 2.10 -9.05 11.14
CA ALA A 87 2.38 -7.64 11.35
C ALA A 87 3.44 -7.45 12.44
N VAL A 88 4.09 -6.29 12.44
CA VAL A 88 5.06 -5.91 13.47
C VAL A 88 4.42 -4.87 14.40
N VAL A 89 4.47 -5.13 15.71
CA VAL A 89 3.92 -4.22 16.71
C VAL A 89 4.78 -2.96 16.79
N LYS A 90 4.20 -1.79 16.57
CA LYS A 90 4.91 -0.50 16.68
C LYS A 90 4.72 0.19 18.01
N GLN A 91 3.52 0.12 18.57
CA GLN A 91 3.17 0.83 19.79
C GLN A 91 2.15 0.04 20.59
N ILE A 92 2.32 0.05 21.92
CA ILE A 92 1.40 -0.56 22.88
C ILE A 92 0.83 0.54 23.75
N ASN A 93 -0.50 0.73 23.67
CA ASN A 93 -1.18 1.82 24.39
C ASN A 93 -1.74 1.40 25.75
N LYS A 94 -1.87 0.10 26.05
CA LYS A 94 -2.45 -0.36 27.31
C LYS A 94 -1.44 -0.14 28.44
N PHE A 95 -1.80 0.69 29.41
CA PHE A 95 -0.98 0.96 30.59
C PHE A 95 -0.97 -0.28 31.50
N CYS A 96 0.17 -0.97 31.55
CA CYS A 96 0.44 -2.01 32.55
C CYS A 96 1.29 -1.37 33.67
N PRO A 97 0.75 -1.15 34.89
CA PRO A 97 1.48 -0.48 35.97
C PRO A 97 2.78 -1.20 36.37
N ASN A 98 2.88 -2.50 36.10
CA ASN A 98 4.05 -3.33 36.42
C ASN A 98 4.91 -3.69 35.19
N GLY A 99 4.56 -3.21 34.00
CA GLY A 99 5.26 -3.53 32.74
C GLY A 99 6.16 -2.37 32.31
N ASN A 100 7.48 -2.51 32.51
CA ASN A 100 8.47 -1.60 31.97
C ASN A 100 9.54 -2.41 31.22
N PRO A 101 9.55 -2.42 29.87
CA PRO A 101 8.79 -1.57 28.94
C PRO A 101 7.29 -1.93 28.79
N PRO A 102 6.46 -1.06 28.17
CA PRO A 102 5.04 -1.32 27.93
C PRO A 102 4.81 -2.62 27.16
N CYS A 103 3.95 -3.50 27.67
CA CYS A 103 3.61 -4.78 27.05
C CYS A 103 2.12 -5.09 27.22
N TYR A 104 1.60 -5.93 26.33
CA TYR A 104 0.30 -6.58 26.51
C TYR A 104 0.53 -7.98 27.08
N LYS A 105 -0.15 -8.29 28.19
CA LYS A 105 -0.15 -9.64 28.79
C LYS A 105 -1.54 -10.27 28.69
N SER A 106 -1.60 -11.55 28.34
CA SER A 106 -2.81 -12.35 28.50
C SER A 106 -3.22 -12.45 29.98
N LYS A 107 -4.49 -12.79 30.25
CA LYS A 107 -5.00 -12.97 31.62
C LYS A 107 -4.26 -14.07 32.39
N ASP A 108 -3.83 -15.10 31.68
CA ASP A 108 -3.10 -16.25 32.21
C ASP A 108 -1.58 -15.98 32.28
N GLU A 109 -1.12 -14.79 31.89
CA GLU A 109 0.29 -14.36 31.82
C GLU A 109 1.22 -15.17 30.91
N ASP A 110 0.73 -16.21 30.25
CA ASP A 110 1.52 -17.07 29.34
C ASP A 110 2.01 -16.38 28.06
N VAL A 111 1.31 -15.33 27.61
CA VAL A 111 1.64 -14.61 26.38
C VAL A 111 1.90 -13.15 26.70
N VAL A 112 3.11 -12.70 26.34
CA VAL A 112 3.56 -11.30 26.46
C VAL A 112 3.88 -10.77 25.06
N ILE A 113 3.26 -9.67 24.68
CA ILE A 113 3.52 -8.96 23.42
C ILE A 113 4.13 -7.61 23.75
N SER A 114 5.29 -7.33 23.16
CA SER A 114 6.09 -6.11 23.32
C SER A 114 6.22 -5.38 21.98
N GLY A 115 6.84 -4.19 22.01
CA GLY A 115 7.20 -3.48 20.79
C GLY A 115 8.16 -4.29 19.91
N GLU A 116 8.02 -4.18 18.60
CA GLU A 116 8.75 -4.91 17.55
C GLU A 116 8.46 -6.41 17.45
N ASP A 117 7.60 -6.96 18.30
CA ASP A 117 7.16 -8.35 18.17
C ASP A 117 6.35 -8.57 16.88
N LYS A 118 6.50 -9.77 16.32
CA LYS A 118 5.72 -10.23 15.17
C LYS A 118 4.45 -10.89 15.67
N ILE A 119 3.31 -10.43 15.18
CA ILE A 119 1.99 -10.96 15.52
C ILE A 119 1.21 -11.34 14.27
N ARG A 120 0.36 -12.35 14.39
CA ARG A 120 -0.64 -12.73 13.39
C ARG A 120 -2.00 -12.25 13.84
N LEU A 121 -2.66 -11.45 13.02
CA LEU A 121 -3.96 -10.87 13.30
C LEU A 121 -4.93 -11.10 12.14
N LYS A 122 -6.23 -11.01 12.43
CA LYS A 122 -7.30 -11.04 11.42
C LYS A 122 -7.92 -9.66 11.26
N ILE A 123 -8.02 -9.14 10.04
CA ILE A 123 -8.69 -7.86 9.76
C ILE A 123 -10.21 -8.00 9.95
N VAL A 124 -10.81 -7.14 10.76
CA VAL A 124 -12.26 -7.10 11.01
C VAL A 124 -12.94 -6.00 10.19
N GLY A 125 -12.22 -4.93 9.86
CA GLY A 125 -12.74 -3.84 9.07
C GLY A 125 -11.61 -3.00 8.46
N THR A 126 -11.92 -2.37 7.34
CA THR A 126 -11.03 -1.45 6.64
C THR A 126 -11.74 -0.12 6.42
N ARG A 127 -11.04 0.97 6.66
CA ARG A 127 -11.47 2.33 6.32
C ARG A 127 -10.54 2.86 5.23
N VAL A 128 -11.11 3.43 4.19
CA VAL A 128 -10.36 4.07 3.11
C VAL A 128 -10.55 5.57 3.22
N ASP A 129 -9.46 6.32 3.28
CA ASP A 129 -9.44 7.78 3.20
C ASP A 129 -8.66 8.21 1.94
N ALA A 130 -8.61 9.52 1.66
CA ALA A 130 -7.93 10.05 0.46
C ALA A 130 -6.43 9.72 0.40
N THR A 131 -5.80 9.47 1.55
CA THR A 131 -4.34 9.28 1.68
C THR A 131 -3.93 7.85 1.99
N GLY A 132 -4.86 6.94 2.32
CA GLY A 132 -4.49 5.60 2.76
C GLY A 132 -5.66 4.70 3.14
N ILE A 133 -5.32 3.45 3.42
CA ILE A 133 -6.23 2.44 3.97
C ILE A 133 -5.80 2.10 5.38
N PHE A 134 -6.71 2.26 6.33
CA PHE A 134 -6.55 1.87 7.71
C PHE A 134 -7.37 0.61 7.99
N ALA A 135 -6.86 -0.27 8.85
CA ALA A 135 -7.53 -1.51 9.19
C ALA A 135 -7.60 -1.69 10.71
N ILE A 136 -8.69 -2.29 11.17
CA ILE A 136 -8.84 -2.75 12.55
C ILE A 136 -8.74 -4.27 12.53
N GLY A 137 -7.84 -4.81 13.35
CA GLY A 137 -7.59 -6.24 13.49
C GLY A 137 -8.08 -6.80 14.83
N THR A 138 -8.24 -8.12 14.89
CA THR A 138 -8.50 -8.89 16.11
C THR A 138 -7.48 -10.02 16.27
N LEU A 139 -7.27 -10.43 17.52
CA LEU A 139 -6.47 -11.58 17.96
C LEU A 139 -7.33 -12.64 18.67
N MET A 140 -8.67 -12.54 18.59
CA MET A 140 -9.61 -13.36 19.38
C MET A 140 -9.91 -14.75 18.80
N ASP A 141 -9.44 -15.04 17.59
CA ASP A 141 -9.64 -16.35 16.94
C ASP A 141 -8.45 -17.27 17.20
N ASP A 142 -8.66 -18.57 16.97
CA ASP A 142 -7.63 -19.59 17.07
C ASP A 142 -6.44 -19.32 16.12
N TYR A 143 -5.23 -19.68 16.56
CA TYR A 143 -3.97 -19.52 15.82
C TYR A 143 -3.57 -18.07 15.48
N LEU A 144 -4.19 -17.08 16.13
CA LEU A 144 -3.76 -15.68 16.13
C LEU A 144 -2.89 -15.38 17.36
N GLY A 145 -2.09 -14.31 17.31
CA GLY A 145 -1.19 -13.94 18.41
C GLY A 145 0.27 -13.85 18.00
N LEU A 146 1.19 -14.09 18.92
CA LEU A 146 2.63 -14.01 18.67
C LEU A 146 3.07 -15.04 17.60
N VAL A 147 3.92 -14.62 16.67
CA VAL A 147 4.49 -15.49 15.62
C VAL A 147 5.99 -15.58 15.82
N GLY A 148 6.45 -16.72 16.30
CA GLY A 148 7.86 -16.98 16.58
C GLY A 148 8.12 -17.17 18.07
N SER A 149 8.46 -18.40 18.41
CA SER A 149 9.16 -18.81 19.63
C SER A 149 10.51 -19.38 19.23
#